data_AF-A0A1V2QMV1-F1
#
_entry.id   AF-A0A1V2QMV1-F1
#
_cell.length_a   1.000
_cell.length_b   1.000
_cell.length_c   1.000
_cell.angle_alpha   90.00
_cell.angle_beta   90.00
_cell.angle_gamma   90.00
#
_symmetry.space_group_name_H-M   'P 1'
#
loop_
_entity.id
_entity.type
_entity.pdbx_description
1 polymer ?
#
loop_
_entity_poly.entity_id
_entity_poly.type
_entity_poly.pdbx_seq_one_letter_code
_entity_poly.pdbx_strand_id
1 'polypeptide(L)'
;MDYNIVYVALPDIGRALGFSSQSLQWVVSAYAVVFGGFLLCAGRVVDRLGARRAFVAGLVVFGVACLVGGLATSPGVLVAARAVRGVGGALLTPATLALISTTFAEGPERTRALSVWGAAGSGGLAAGALLGGVLTDALGWEWTLFVLVPLSLGAAVLAFWVLPADRTGGVRQSFDVPGAVLATAGSVLLVFGLVSGPEAGWVRGGLALAGGVVLLGVFVAVERRTRDPLVPLRLFGNRALVSAIGVVLLFQSSLGGAYYLFTTYLQDQLGYRPLAAVSAFVPLTLVSMTASLKGTGAAIARWGVRVTLVVGMVVNGVGIALLAAAMAWDGGFWLLLPGLLVWGIGGGLTFPAMFVAAASGVADAEQGVASALTTTSQQVGGAMGLAVLIALAGTGFGAAGALAVGGLATVVGGAVLAFGKNK
;
A
#
# COMPACT_ATOMS: atom_id res chain seq x y z
N MET A 1 8.08 3.61 -1.59
CA MET A 1 7.36 2.71 -2.50
C MET A 1 8.39 2.10 -3.44
N ASP A 2 8.57 0.78 -3.41
CA ASP A 2 9.66 0.10 -4.14
C ASP A 2 9.22 -0.50 -5.48
N TYR A 3 7.94 -0.87 -5.60
CA TYR A 3 7.38 -1.51 -6.79
C TYR A 3 7.80 -0.82 -8.10
N ASN A 4 7.72 0.50 -8.15
CA ASN A 4 7.90 1.28 -9.38
C ASN A 4 9.33 1.34 -9.91
N ILE A 5 10.32 1.37 -9.02
CA ILE A 5 11.74 1.40 -9.41
C ILE A 5 12.08 0.10 -10.16
N VAL A 6 11.61 -1.03 -9.64
CA VAL A 6 11.90 -2.35 -10.20
C VAL A 6 11.11 -2.60 -11.49
N TYR A 7 9.87 -2.10 -11.60
CA TYR A 7 9.06 -2.26 -12.82
C TYR A 7 9.74 -1.71 -14.07
N VAL A 8 10.44 -0.58 -13.95
CA VAL A 8 11.18 0.03 -15.06
C VAL A 8 12.39 -0.83 -15.49
N ALA A 9 13.04 -1.48 -14.52
CA ALA A 9 14.23 -2.29 -14.73
C ALA A 9 13.94 -3.76 -15.13
N LEU A 10 12.68 -4.22 -15.08
CA LEU A 10 12.30 -5.61 -15.32
C LEU A 10 12.83 -6.19 -16.65
N PRO A 11 12.76 -5.49 -17.80
CA PRO A 11 13.27 -6.04 -19.05
C PRO A 11 14.77 -6.33 -19.01
N ASP A 12 15.54 -5.47 -18.33
CA ASP A 12 16.99 -5.58 -18.22
C ASP A 12 17.40 -6.67 -17.24
N ILE A 13 16.69 -6.76 -16.11
CA ILE A 13 16.79 -7.86 -15.14
C ILE A 13 16.55 -9.20 -15.85
N GLY A 14 15.52 -9.26 -16.69
CA GLY A 14 15.16 -10.47 -17.41
C GLY A 14 16.26 -10.95 -18.34
N ARG A 15 16.85 -10.04 -19.12
CA ARG A 15 17.96 -10.33 -20.04
C ARG A 15 19.26 -10.68 -19.31
N ALA A 16 19.60 -9.94 -18.24
CA ALA A 16 20.87 -10.10 -17.52
C ALA A 16 20.93 -11.42 -16.74
N LEU A 17 19.82 -11.84 -16.12
CA LEU A 17 19.78 -13.03 -15.26
C LEU A 17 19.18 -14.26 -15.95
N GLY A 18 18.72 -14.13 -17.21
CA GLY A 18 18.16 -15.24 -17.96
C GLY A 18 16.79 -15.69 -17.44
N PHE A 19 15.95 -14.76 -16.96
CA PHE A 19 14.58 -15.09 -16.61
C PHE A 19 13.77 -15.48 -17.87
N SER A 20 12.93 -16.50 -17.73
CA SER A 20 11.80 -16.68 -18.65
C SER A 20 10.72 -15.63 -18.37
N SER A 21 9.86 -15.35 -19.36
CA SER A 21 8.73 -14.43 -19.20
C SER A 21 7.86 -14.76 -17.97
N GLN A 22 7.66 -16.06 -17.69
CA GLN A 22 6.89 -16.54 -16.55
C GLN A 22 7.63 -16.39 -15.20
N SER A 23 8.96 -16.51 -15.19
CA SER A 23 9.72 -16.40 -13.95
C SER A 23 10.05 -14.95 -13.58
N LEU A 24 10.10 -14.04 -14.58
CA LEU A 24 10.38 -12.62 -14.35
C LEU A 24 9.31 -11.94 -13.49
N GLN A 25 8.05 -12.37 -13.61
CA GLN A 25 6.93 -11.88 -12.80
C GLN A 25 7.17 -12.06 -11.30
N TRP A 26 7.85 -13.14 -10.91
CA TRP A 26 8.17 -13.42 -9.52
C TRP A 26 9.09 -12.39 -8.86
N VAL A 27 9.83 -11.61 -9.65
CA VAL A 27 10.64 -10.49 -9.13
C VAL A 27 9.75 -9.48 -8.40
N VAL A 28 8.53 -9.23 -8.87
CA VAL A 28 7.60 -8.32 -8.19
C VAL A 28 6.70 -9.08 -7.22
N SER A 29 6.16 -10.22 -7.66
CA SER A 29 5.17 -10.99 -6.90
C SER A 29 5.73 -11.52 -5.58
N ALA A 30 6.99 -11.96 -5.54
CA ALA A 30 7.59 -12.49 -4.31
C ALA A 30 7.64 -11.45 -3.19
N TYR A 31 7.95 -10.19 -3.52
CA TYR A 31 7.91 -9.10 -2.54
C TYR A 31 6.48 -8.86 -2.06
N ALA A 32 5.51 -8.74 -2.97
CA ALA A 32 4.12 -8.46 -2.63
C ALA A 32 3.51 -9.53 -1.73
N VAL A 33 3.72 -10.80 -2.08
CA VAL A 33 3.23 -11.98 -1.35
C VAL A 33 3.77 -12.02 0.07
N VAL A 34 5.08 -11.85 0.23
CA VAL A 34 5.71 -11.87 1.56
C VAL A 34 5.36 -10.62 2.36
N PHE A 35 5.36 -9.45 1.71
CA PHE A 35 4.94 -8.20 2.35
C PHE A 35 3.52 -8.32 2.91
N GLY A 36 2.53 -8.68 2.09
CA GLY A 36 1.15 -8.84 2.54
C GLY A 36 0.94 -9.98 3.52
N GLY A 37 1.63 -11.10 3.33
CA GLY A 37 1.61 -12.25 4.22
C GLY A 37 2.03 -11.92 5.65
N PHE A 38 3.08 -11.11 5.80
CA PHE A 38 3.69 -10.85 7.10
C PHE A 38 3.14 -9.59 7.80
N LEU A 39 2.30 -8.77 7.17
CA LEU A 39 1.79 -7.51 7.75
C LEU A 39 1.14 -7.70 9.12
N LEU A 40 0.19 -8.62 9.25
CA LEU A 40 -0.53 -8.85 10.52
C LEU A 40 0.42 -9.31 11.63
N CYS A 41 1.28 -10.29 11.32
CA CYS A 41 2.31 -10.79 12.22
C CYS A 41 3.26 -9.66 12.65
N ALA A 42 3.71 -8.84 11.70
CA ALA A 42 4.58 -7.71 11.93
C ALA A 42 3.96 -6.65 12.84
N GLY A 43 2.66 -6.36 12.72
CA GLY A 43 1.94 -5.48 13.64
C GLY A 43 2.05 -5.93 15.09
N ARG A 44 1.88 -7.24 15.34
CA ARG A 44 2.04 -7.80 16.69
C ARG A 44 3.50 -7.82 17.16
N VAL A 45 4.45 -8.04 16.24
CA VAL A 45 5.89 -7.92 16.53
C VAL A 45 6.23 -6.48 16.96
N VAL A 46 5.70 -5.47 16.28
CA VAL A 46 5.87 -4.05 16.63
C VAL A 46 5.37 -3.76 18.04
N ASP A 47 4.16 -4.22 18.36
CA ASP A 47 3.55 -3.99 19.68
C ASP A 47 4.31 -4.70 20.82
N ARG A 48 5.00 -5.82 20.52
CA ARG A 48 5.77 -6.58 21.54
C ARG A 48 7.24 -6.19 21.65
N LEU A 49 7.96 -6.09 20.54
CA LEU A 49 9.38 -5.76 20.53
C LEU A 49 9.62 -4.27 20.80
N GLY A 50 8.63 -3.44 20.47
CA GLY A 50 8.74 -1.99 20.42
C GLY A 50 8.92 -1.50 18.99
N ALA A 51 8.30 -0.34 18.70
CA ALA A 51 8.24 0.20 17.36
C ALA A 51 9.61 0.64 16.83
N ARG A 52 10.52 1.15 17.66
CA ARG A 52 11.88 1.54 17.22
C ARG A 52 12.71 0.32 16.84
N ARG A 53 12.73 -0.73 17.68
CA ARG A 53 13.44 -1.98 17.38
C ARG A 53 12.91 -2.66 16.12
N ALA A 54 11.58 -2.74 15.97
CA ALA A 54 10.96 -3.31 14.78
C ALA A 54 11.29 -2.49 13.52
N PHE A 55 11.29 -1.15 13.62
CA PHE A 55 11.67 -0.26 12.52
C PHE A 55 13.13 -0.48 12.09
N VAL A 56 14.07 -0.48 13.05
CA VAL A 56 15.49 -0.72 12.77
C VAL A 56 15.71 -2.11 12.18
N ALA A 57 15.11 -3.16 12.77
CA ALA A 57 15.22 -4.52 12.25
C ALA A 57 14.67 -4.60 10.81
N GLY A 58 13.52 -3.97 10.55
CA GLY A 58 12.93 -3.86 9.22
C GLY A 58 13.88 -3.18 8.23
N LEU A 59 14.51 -2.07 8.60
CA LEU A 59 15.47 -1.34 7.75
C LEU A 59 16.71 -2.19 7.44
N VAL A 60 17.26 -2.89 8.44
CA VAL A 60 18.43 -3.75 8.25
C VAL A 60 18.09 -4.92 7.32
N VAL A 61 16.98 -5.63 7.58
CA VAL A 61 16.52 -6.74 6.72
C VAL A 61 16.29 -6.24 5.29
N PHE A 62 15.65 -5.08 5.13
CA PHE A 62 15.39 -4.48 3.84
C PHE A 62 16.69 -4.10 3.11
N GLY A 63 17.64 -3.46 3.80
CA GLY A 63 18.92 -3.02 3.25
C GLY A 63 19.82 -4.19 2.84
N VAL A 64 19.94 -5.20 3.70
CA VAL A 64 20.69 -6.42 3.39
C VAL A 64 20.07 -7.14 2.20
N ALA A 65 18.74 -7.25 2.15
CA ALA A 65 18.05 -7.84 1.00
C ALA A 65 18.26 -7.05 -0.30
N CYS A 66 18.31 -5.71 -0.25
CA CYS A 66 18.68 -4.89 -1.40
C CYS A 66 20.12 -5.15 -1.86
N LEU A 67 21.06 -5.27 -0.93
CA LEU A 67 22.46 -5.57 -1.24
C LEU A 67 22.60 -6.94 -1.92
N VAL A 68 21.96 -7.97 -1.36
CA VAL A 68 21.96 -9.32 -1.93
C VAL A 68 21.28 -9.34 -3.30
N GLY A 69 20.17 -8.61 -3.47
CA GLY A 69 19.47 -8.52 -4.74
C GLY A 69 20.28 -7.79 -5.82
N GLY A 70 20.98 -6.72 -5.48
CA GLY A 70 21.86 -6.00 -6.41
C GLY A 70 23.10 -6.82 -6.81
N LEU A 71 23.55 -7.74 -5.96
CA LEU A 71 24.63 -8.70 -6.25
C LEU A 71 24.12 -10.01 -6.88
N ALA A 72 22.83 -10.10 -7.22
CA ALA A 72 22.26 -11.35 -7.70
C ALA A 72 22.82 -11.70 -9.08
N THR A 73 23.35 -12.93 -9.20
CA THR A 73 23.84 -13.49 -10.47
C THR A 73 22.92 -14.54 -11.07
N SER A 74 21.80 -14.84 -10.40
CA SER A 74 20.81 -15.78 -10.89
C SER A 74 19.37 -15.37 -10.51
N PRO A 75 18.36 -15.85 -11.26
CA PRO A 75 16.95 -15.57 -11.00
C PRO A 75 16.51 -15.91 -9.58
N GLY A 76 16.93 -17.09 -9.08
CA GLY A 76 16.54 -17.58 -7.76
C GLY A 76 17.04 -16.69 -6.63
N VAL A 77 18.27 -16.19 -6.73
CA VAL A 77 18.86 -15.28 -5.72
C VAL A 77 18.09 -13.95 -5.69
N LEU A 78 17.76 -13.38 -6.85
CA LEU A 78 17.00 -12.14 -6.91
C LEU A 78 15.60 -12.33 -6.32
N VAL A 79 14.88 -13.39 -6.70
CA VAL A 79 13.53 -13.68 -6.17
C VAL A 79 13.56 -13.90 -4.65
N ALA A 80 14.56 -14.63 -4.13
CA ALA A 80 14.73 -14.82 -2.69
C ALA A 80 15.02 -13.50 -1.97
N ALA A 81 15.88 -12.66 -2.54
CA ALA A 81 16.15 -11.32 -2.01
C ALA A 81 14.87 -10.45 -1.98
N ARG A 82 14.04 -10.52 -3.03
CA ARG A 82 12.74 -9.83 -3.09
C ARG A 82 11.78 -10.33 -2.02
N ALA A 83 11.73 -11.63 -1.79
CA ALA A 83 10.93 -12.23 -0.71
C ALA A 83 11.39 -11.73 0.67
N VAL A 84 12.67 -11.83 1.00
CA VAL A 84 13.23 -11.36 2.29
C VAL A 84 12.98 -9.86 2.48
N ARG A 85 13.08 -9.07 1.40
CA ARG A 85 12.77 -7.65 1.42
C ARG A 85 11.31 -7.37 1.75
N GLY A 86 10.39 -8.24 1.34
CA GLY A 86 8.98 -8.20 1.73
C GLY A 86 8.80 -8.27 3.24
N VAL A 87 9.59 -9.10 3.93
CA VAL A 87 9.59 -9.18 5.41
C VAL A 87 10.03 -7.86 6.03
N GLY A 88 11.12 -7.27 5.52
CA GLY A 88 11.59 -5.95 5.95
C GLY A 88 10.52 -4.88 5.77
N GLY A 89 9.87 -4.85 4.60
CA GLY A 89 8.74 -3.96 4.33
C GLY A 89 7.57 -4.16 5.29
N ALA A 90 7.22 -5.41 5.58
CA ALA A 90 6.11 -5.76 6.47
C ALA A 90 6.35 -5.29 7.90
N LEU A 91 7.60 -5.26 8.37
CA LEU A 91 7.98 -4.67 9.66
C LEU A 91 7.94 -3.15 9.63
N LEU A 92 8.47 -2.54 8.57
CA LEU A 92 8.59 -1.08 8.46
C LEU A 92 7.25 -0.37 8.47
N THR A 93 6.24 -0.88 7.77
CA THR A 93 4.94 -0.20 7.65
C THR A 93 4.22 -0.01 9.00
N PRO A 94 3.91 -1.06 9.78
CA PRO A 94 3.29 -0.91 11.08
C PRO A 94 4.23 -0.22 12.08
N ALA A 95 5.55 -0.44 12.01
CA ALA A 95 6.50 0.22 12.92
C ALA A 95 6.52 1.74 12.73
N THR A 96 6.50 2.21 11.48
CA THR A 96 6.48 3.65 11.16
C THR A 96 5.22 4.31 11.67
N LEU A 97 4.06 3.69 11.42
CA LEU A 97 2.78 4.23 11.86
C LEU A 97 2.66 4.21 13.40
N ALA A 98 3.11 3.13 14.05
CA ALA A 98 3.18 3.06 15.50
C ALA A 98 4.10 4.15 16.07
N LEU A 99 5.31 4.33 15.52
CA LEU A 99 6.23 5.40 15.94
C LEU A 99 5.58 6.79 15.80
N ILE A 100 4.90 7.07 14.70
CA ILE A 100 4.20 8.35 14.51
C ILE A 100 3.10 8.51 15.57
N SER A 101 2.27 7.49 15.76
CA SER A 101 1.16 7.54 16.72
C SER A 101 1.65 7.66 18.16
N THR A 102 2.72 6.99 18.56
CA THR A 102 3.21 7.02 19.96
C THR A 102 4.12 8.21 20.25
N THR A 103 4.74 8.80 19.24
CA THR A 103 5.64 9.97 19.40
C THR A 103 4.87 11.28 19.40
N PHE A 104 3.84 11.39 18.56
CA PHE A 104 3.03 12.60 18.44
C PHE A 104 1.66 12.43 19.09
N ALA A 105 1.28 13.38 19.94
CA ALA A 105 -0.01 13.39 20.62
C ALA A 105 -1.17 13.47 19.61
N GLU A 106 -2.31 12.88 19.97
CA GLU A 106 -3.54 13.00 19.16
C GLU A 106 -3.89 14.47 18.91
N GLY A 107 -4.35 14.76 17.69
CA GLY A 107 -4.68 16.13 17.26
C GLY A 107 -3.74 16.67 16.17
N PRO A 108 -3.45 17.99 16.18
CA PRO A 108 -2.74 18.65 15.08
C PRO A 108 -1.33 18.10 14.80
N GLU A 109 -0.57 17.73 15.83
CA GLU A 109 0.81 17.25 15.69
C GLU A 109 0.87 15.89 14.98
N ARG A 110 0.10 14.90 15.45
CA ARG A 110 0.01 13.58 14.79
C ARG A 110 -0.57 13.69 13.39
N THR A 111 -1.55 14.56 13.19
CA THR A 111 -2.12 14.83 11.86
C THR A 111 -1.06 15.36 10.89
N ARG A 112 -0.22 16.30 11.34
CA ARG A 112 0.90 16.83 10.54
C ARG A 112 1.93 15.75 10.23
N ALA A 113 2.30 14.92 11.21
CA ALA A 113 3.24 13.83 11.01
C ALA A 113 2.73 12.80 9.98
N LEU A 114 1.46 12.39 10.08
CA LEU A 114 0.82 11.49 9.12
C LEU A 114 0.67 12.14 7.73
N SER A 115 0.46 13.45 7.67
CA SER A 115 0.41 14.21 6.42
C SER A 115 1.77 14.26 5.70
N VAL A 116 2.88 14.39 6.44
CA VAL A 116 4.25 14.29 5.90
C VAL A 116 4.53 12.86 5.44
N TRP A 117 4.14 11.86 6.23
CA TRP A 117 4.28 10.46 5.84
C TRP A 117 3.48 10.11 4.57
N GLY A 118 2.24 10.58 4.47
CA GLY A 118 1.42 10.42 3.28
C GLY A 118 2.01 11.10 2.05
N ALA A 119 2.55 12.31 2.21
CA ALA A 119 3.23 13.03 1.14
C ALA A 119 4.52 12.34 0.68
N ALA A 120 5.29 11.78 1.62
CA ALA A 120 6.45 10.95 1.29
C ALA A 120 6.03 9.67 0.53
N GLY A 121 4.88 9.08 0.89
CA GLY A 121 4.24 7.98 0.16
C GLY A 121 3.94 8.34 -1.29
N SER A 122 3.22 9.45 -1.53
CA SER A 122 2.91 9.94 -2.87
C SER A 122 4.17 10.30 -3.65
N GLY A 123 5.11 11.03 -3.04
CA GLY A 123 6.35 11.45 -3.70
C GLY A 123 7.24 10.30 -4.11
N GLY A 124 7.29 9.24 -3.30
CA GLY A 124 8.03 8.02 -3.62
C GLY A 124 7.54 7.32 -4.90
N LEU A 125 6.27 7.50 -5.28
CA LEU A 125 5.71 6.90 -6.51
C LEU A 125 6.37 7.48 -7.77
N ALA A 126 6.35 8.80 -7.93
CA ALA A 126 6.91 9.49 -9.09
C ALA A 126 8.43 9.58 -9.03
N ALA A 127 9.00 9.92 -7.86
CA ALA A 127 10.45 9.98 -7.70
C ALA A 127 11.08 8.61 -7.94
N GLY A 128 10.45 7.52 -7.45
CA GLY A 128 10.93 6.16 -7.66
C GLY A 128 10.99 5.78 -9.14
N ALA A 129 9.93 6.04 -9.91
CA ALA A 129 9.95 5.69 -11.32
C ALA A 129 10.98 6.50 -12.14
N LEU A 130 11.09 7.80 -11.87
CA LEU A 130 12.07 8.67 -12.54
C LEU A 130 13.51 8.28 -12.17
N LEU A 131 13.79 8.10 -10.87
CA LEU A 131 15.09 7.63 -10.38
C LEU A 131 15.40 6.24 -10.91
N GLY A 132 14.43 5.33 -10.94
CA GLY A 132 14.59 3.97 -11.45
C GLY A 132 15.00 3.96 -12.91
N GLY A 133 14.34 4.75 -13.76
CA GLY A 133 14.70 4.90 -15.18
C GLY A 133 16.11 5.46 -15.36
N VAL A 134 16.41 6.59 -14.71
CA VAL A 134 17.74 7.22 -14.81
C VAL A 134 18.85 6.31 -14.30
N LEU A 135 18.64 5.63 -13.17
CA LEU A 135 19.63 4.70 -12.61
C LEU A 135 19.86 3.50 -13.52
N THR A 136 18.79 2.92 -14.06
CA THR A 136 18.87 1.77 -14.97
C THR A 136 19.62 2.14 -16.24
N ASP A 137 19.27 3.27 -16.86
CA ASP A 137 19.90 3.75 -18.10
C ASP A 137 21.37 4.15 -17.90
N ALA A 138 21.72 4.77 -16.77
CA ALA A 138 23.06 5.35 -16.56
C ALA A 138 24.06 4.38 -15.90
N LEU A 139 23.61 3.56 -14.96
CA LEU A 139 24.48 2.76 -14.09
C LEU A 139 24.18 1.25 -14.13
N GLY A 140 23.06 0.85 -14.72
CA GLY A 140 22.58 -0.53 -14.72
C GLY A 140 21.45 -0.78 -13.72
N TRP A 141 20.72 -1.88 -13.93
CA TRP A 141 19.55 -2.22 -13.13
C TRP A 141 19.90 -2.52 -11.66
N GLU A 142 21.11 -2.98 -11.36
CA GLU A 142 21.57 -3.33 -10.01
C GLU A 142 21.55 -2.11 -9.07
N TRP A 143 21.83 -0.93 -9.62
CA TRP A 143 21.85 0.33 -8.87
C TRP A 143 20.48 0.76 -8.38
N THR A 144 19.42 0.25 -9.00
CA THR A 144 18.05 0.42 -8.49
C THR A 144 17.85 -0.22 -7.11
N LEU A 145 18.67 -1.22 -6.77
CA LEU A 145 18.72 -1.87 -5.47
C LEU A 145 19.83 -1.29 -4.58
N PHE A 146 21.03 -1.06 -5.14
CA PHE A 146 22.16 -0.57 -4.35
C PHE A 146 21.92 0.80 -3.72
N VAL A 147 21.23 1.72 -4.41
CA VAL A 147 20.92 3.06 -3.85
C VAL A 147 20.09 2.96 -2.57
N LEU A 148 19.29 1.92 -2.40
CA LEU A 148 18.43 1.73 -1.23
C LEU A 148 19.20 1.18 -0.02
N VAL A 149 20.39 0.60 -0.22
CA VAL A 149 21.25 0.08 0.83
C VAL A 149 21.77 1.19 1.76
N PRO A 150 22.48 2.24 1.29
CA PRO A 150 22.95 3.31 2.16
C PRO A 150 21.80 4.10 2.77
N LEU A 151 20.67 4.28 2.06
CA LEU A 151 19.49 4.94 2.61
C LEU A 151 18.89 4.15 3.79
N SER A 152 18.69 2.84 3.62
CA SER A 152 18.09 2.00 4.66
C SER A 152 19.00 1.82 5.86
N LEU A 153 20.29 1.50 5.65
CA LEU A 153 21.24 1.31 6.74
C LEU A 153 21.58 2.64 7.42
N GLY A 154 21.71 3.74 6.67
CA GLY A 154 21.90 5.07 7.23
C GLY A 154 20.72 5.50 8.11
N ALA A 155 19.48 5.27 7.64
CA ALA A 155 18.29 5.52 8.45
C ALA A 155 18.23 4.60 9.69
N ALA A 156 18.71 3.36 9.60
CA ALA A 156 18.74 2.43 10.74
C ALA A 156 19.71 2.92 11.83
N VAL A 157 20.87 3.46 11.43
CA VAL A 157 21.82 4.08 12.36
C VAL A 157 21.21 5.34 12.96
N LEU A 158 20.65 6.23 12.14
CA LEU A 158 20.06 7.49 12.58
C LEU A 158 18.87 7.29 13.54
N ALA A 159 18.11 6.21 13.36
CA ALA A 159 16.98 5.85 14.22
C ALA A 159 17.36 5.74 15.70
N PHE A 160 18.58 5.31 16.04
CA PHE A 160 19.01 5.23 17.44
C PHE A 160 19.18 6.60 18.11
N TRP A 161 19.45 7.64 17.33
CA TRP A 161 19.69 9.00 17.80
C TRP A 161 18.43 9.86 17.77
N VAL A 162 17.58 9.65 16.77
CA VAL A 162 16.41 10.51 16.51
C VAL A 162 15.13 9.94 17.12
N LEU A 163 14.99 8.61 17.20
CA LEU A 163 13.74 7.99 17.66
C LEU A 163 13.77 7.68 19.16
N PRO A 164 12.65 7.93 19.86
CA PRO A 164 12.53 7.63 21.29
C PRO A 164 12.75 6.14 21.56
N ALA A 165 13.34 5.83 22.71
CA ALA A 165 13.54 4.46 23.13
C ALA A 165 12.20 3.75 23.38
N ASP A 166 12.14 2.47 23.00
CA ASP A 166 10.97 1.63 23.26
C ASP A 166 10.72 1.55 24.76
N ARG A 167 9.47 1.80 25.18
CA ARG A 167 9.08 1.73 26.60
C ARG A 167 9.23 0.29 27.10
N THR A 168 10.12 0.08 28.06
CA THR A 168 10.27 -1.21 28.75
C THR A 168 9.23 -1.31 29.85
N GLY A 169 8.13 -2.06 29.64
CA GLY A 169 7.13 -2.22 30.70
C GLY A 169 5.82 -2.97 30.37
N GLY A 170 5.56 -3.34 29.11
CA GLY A 170 4.39 -4.16 28.78
C GLY A 170 4.51 -5.58 29.34
N VAL A 171 3.42 -6.11 29.91
CA VAL A 171 3.29 -7.51 30.37
C VAL A 171 3.89 -8.45 29.32
N ARG A 172 4.74 -9.40 29.74
CA ARG A 172 5.25 -10.48 28.89
C ARG A 172 4.08 -11.37 28.45
N GLN A 173 3.35 -10.95 27.43
CA GLN A 173 2.26 -11.72 26.89
C GLN A 173 2.79 -12.71 25.82
N SER A 174 2.28 -13.95 25.81
CA SER A 174 2.75 -15.05 24.95
C SER A 174 2.46 -14.80 23.48
N PHE A 175 3.44 -14.99 22.58
CA PHE A 175 3.22 -14.86 21.14
C PHE A 175 2.28 -15.94 20.61
N ASP A 176 1.16 -15.55 19.99
CA ASP A 176 0.25 -16.47 19.31
C ASP A 176 0.87 -16.99 18.01
N VAL A 177 1.72 -18.01 18.16
CA VAL A 177 2.38 -18.67 17.01
C VAL A 177 1.35 -19.32 16.09
N PRO A 178 0.35 -20.09 16.58
CA PRO A 178 -0.70 -20.64 15.72
C PRO A 178 -1.45 -19.58 14.92
N GLY A 179 -1.88 -18.50 15.58
CA GLY A 179 -2.55 -17.36 14.95
C GLY A 179 -1.67 -16.68 13.92
N ALA A 180 -0.38 -16.47 14.21
CA ALA A 180 0.58 -15.91 13.27
C ALA A 180 0.78 -16.78 12.03
N VAL A 181 0.92 -18.10 12.20
CA VAL A 181 1.08 -19.02 11.07
C VAL A 181 -0.17 -19.01 10.19
N LEU A 182 -1.37 -19.07 10.79
CA LEU A 182 -2.64 -19.04 10.05
C LEU A 182 -2.86 -17.71 9.33
N ALA A 183 -2.63 -16.58 10.01
CA ALA A 183 -2.76 -15.25 9.44
C ALA A 183 -1.77 -15.04 8.29
N THR A 184 -0.52 -15.48 8.44
CA THR A 184 0.49 -15.36 7.39
C THR A 184 0.21 -16.28 6.23
N ALA A 185 -0.09 -17.55 6.46
CA ALA A 185 -0.42 -18.48 5.38
C ALA A 185 -1.69 -18.06 4.62
N GLY A 186 -2.73 -17.61 5.33
CA GLY A 186 -3.96 -17.10 4.73
C GLY A 186 -3.73 -15.85 3.88
N SER A 187 -3.02 -14.86 4.42
CA SER A 187 -2.67 -13.63 3.69
C SER A 187 -1.75 -13.89 2.49
N VAL A 188 -0.75 -14.77 2.63
CA VAL A 188 0.11 -15.22 1.52
C VAL A 188 -0.73 -15.83 0.41
N LEU A 189 -1.66 -16.73 0.73
CA LEU A 189 -2.51 -17.38 -0.26
C LEU A 189 -3.46 -16.40 -0.95
N LEU A 190 -4.03 -15.44 -0.23
CA LEU A 190 -4.85 -14.39 -0.83
C LEU A 190 -4.04 -13.56 -1.83
N VAL A 191 -2.90 -13.02 -1.40
CA VAL A 191 -2.06 -12.18 -2.27
C VAL A 191 -1.52 -12.99 -3.44
N PHE A 192 -1.08 -14.23 -3.20
CA PHE A 192 -0.61 -15.14 -4.25
C PHE A 192 -1.70 -15.43 -5.27
N GLY A 193 -2.93 -15.71 -4.83
CA GLY A 193 -4.06 -15.98 -5.72
C GLY A 193 -4.44 -14.78 -6.59
N LEU A 194 -4.40 -13.57 -6.01
CA LEU A 194 -4.67 -12.32 -6.72
C LEU A 194 -3.58 -11.99 -7.75
N VAL A 195 -2.32 -12.14 -7.37
CA VAL A 195 -1.19 -11.81 -8.23
C VAL A 195 -0.99 -12.85 -9.34
N SER A 196 -1.20 -14.14 -9.04
CA SER A 196 -0.99 -15.22 -10.01
C SER A 196 -2.20 -15.47 -10.91
N GLY A 197 -3.39 -15.00 -10.54
CA GLY A 197 -4.64 -15.23 -11.27
C GLY A 197 -4.59 -14.79 -12.74
N PRO A 198 -4.23 -13.52 -13.03
CA PRO A 198 -4.17 -12.99 -14.40
C PRO A 198 -3.18 -13.74 -15.31
N GLU A 199 -2.11 -14.32 -14.75
CA GLU A 199 -0.98 -14.85 -15.52
C GLU A 199 -0.96 -16.39 -15.58
N ALA A 200 -1.24 -17.06 -14.46
CA ALA A 200 -1.21 -18.53 -14.32
C ALA A 200 -2.62 -19.16 -14.39
N GLY A 201 -3.65 -18.34 -14.56
CA GLY A 201 -5.03 -18.77 -14.71
C GLY A 201 -5.84 -18.74 -13.40
N TRP A 202 -7.10 -18.30 -13.52
CA TRP A 202 -8.02 -18.10 -12.40
C TRP A 202 -8.45 -19.38 -11.69
N VAL A 203 -8.25 -20.57 -12.26
CA VAL A 203 -8.49 -21.83 -11.53
C VAL A 203 -7.49 -21.95 -10.39
N ARG A 204 -6.18 -21.80 -10.68
CA ARG A 204 -5.13 -21.90 -9.65
C ARG A 204 -5.16 -20.70 -8.70
N GLY A 205 -5.38 -19.50 -9.24
CA GLY A 205 -5.57 -18.28 -8.42
C GLY A 205 -6.79 -18.37 -7.53
N GLY A 206 -7.92 -18.88 -8.05
CA GLY A 206 -9.17 -19.07 -7.32
C GLY A 206 -9.06 -20.10 -6.20
N LEU A 207 -8.35 -21.21 -6.42
CA LEU A 207 -8.06 -22.19 -5.37
C LEU A 207 -7.19 -21.60 -4.26
N ALA A 208 -6.17 -20.81 -4.61
CA ALA A 208 -5.35 -20.10 -3.63
C ALA A 208 -6.17 -19.07 -2.84
N LEU A 209 -7.03 -18.30 -3.51
CA LEU A 209 -7.97 -17.38 -2.88
C LEU A 209 -8.90 -18.11 -1.89
N ALA A 210 -9.53 -19.20 -2.32
CA ALA A 210 -10.41 -20.01 -1.48
C ALA A 210 -9.66 -20.56 -0.26
N GLY A 211 -8.46 -21.11 -0.46
CA GLY A 211 -7.59 -21.58 0.62
C GLY A 211 -7.22 -20.46 1.60
N GLY A 212 -6.90 -19.26 1.08
CA GLY A 212 -6.62 -18.08 1.88
C GLY A 212 -7.81 -17.65 2.74
N VAL A 213 -9.01 -17.60 2.15
CA VAL A 213 -10.26 -17.30 2.88
C VAL A 213 -10.53 -18.34 3.97
N VAL A 214 -10.34 -19.63 3.67
CA VAL A 214 -10.53 -20.71 4.65
C VAL A 214 -9.53 -20.57 5.79
N LEU A 215 -8.24 -20.37 5.52
CA LEU A 215 -7.22 -20.20 6.55
C LEU A 215 -7.45 -18.96 7.41
N LEU A 216 -7.92 -17.84 6.83
CA LEU A 216 -8.30 -16.65 7.59
C LEU A 216 -9.57 -16.88 8.42
N GLY A 217 -10.52 -17.68 7.93
CA GLY A 217 -11.68 -18.11 8.72
C GLY A 217 -11.28 -18.96 9.92
N VAL A 218 -10.34 -19.90 9.73
CA VAL A 218 -9.76 -20.72 10.80
C VAL A 218 -8.96 -19.86 11.77
N PHE A 219 -8.17 -18.90 11.27
CA PHE A 219 -7.47 -17.89 12.08
C PHE A 219 -8.45 -17.19 13.02
N VAL A 220 -9.56 -16.64 12.52
CA VAL A 220 -10.59 -15.99 13.36
C VAL A 220 -11.16 -16.93 14.43
N ALA A 221 -11.36 -18.20 14.11
CA ALA A 221 -11.86 -19.19 15.08
C ALA A 221 -10.85 -19.53 16.18
N VAL A 222 -9.56 -19.63 15.84
CA VAL A 222 -8.46 -19.83 16.79
C VAL A 222 -8.29 -18.59 17.66
N GLU A 223 -8.30 -17.40 17.05
CA GLU A 223 -8.12 -16.11 17.70
C GLU A 223 -9.14 -15.85 18.80
N ARG A 224 -10.39 -16.27 18.58
CA ARG A 224 -11.48 -16.19 19.56
C ARG A 224 -11.22 -16.99 20.83
N ARG A 225 -10.34 -17.98 20.77
CA ARG A 225 -10.01 -18.90 21.89
C ARG A 225 -8.64 -18.61 22.49
N THR A 226 -7.78 -17.84 21.81
CA THR A 226 -6.45 -17.49 22.30
C THR A 226 -6.51 -16.43 23.40
N ARG A 227 -5.70 -16.59 24.46
CA ARG A 227 -5.60 -15.63 25.58
C ARG A 227 -4.93 -14.32 25.20
N ASP A 228 -4.00 -14.38 24.25
CA ASP A 228 -3.24 -13.23 23.77
C ASP A 228 -3.22 -13.18 22.23
N PRO A 229 -4.35 -12.81 21.62
CA PRO A 229 -4.52 -12.83 20.17
C PRO A 229 -3.54 -11.88 19.47
N LEU A 230 -3.18 -12.25 18.25
CA LEU A 230 -2.51 -11.41 17.27
C LEU A 230 -3.34 -10.19 16.85
N VAL A 231 -4.67 -10.35 16.69
CA VAL A 231 -5.66 -9.31 16.46
C VAL A 231 -6.72 -9.35 17.57
N PRO A 232 -6.61 -8.50 18.60
CA PRO A 232 -7.61 -8.39 19.64
C PRO A 232 -8.97 -8.00 19.08
N LEU A 233 -9.97 -8.89 19.16
CA LEU A 233 -11.30 -8.64 18.58
C LEU A 233 -12.01 -7.40 19.13
N ARG A 234 -11.61 -6.96 20.34
CA ARG A 234 -12.05 -5.69 20.94
C ARG A 234 -11.76 -4.46 20.06
N LEU A 235 -10.74 -4.51 19.22
CA LEU A 235 -10.41 -3.44 18.27
C LEU A 235 -11.56 -3.20 17.27
N PHE A 236 -12.33 -4.24 16.91
CA PHE A 236 -13.53 -4.09 16.09
C PHE A 236 -14.69 -3.42 16.84
N GLY A 237 -14.59 -3.26 18.16
CA GLY A 237 -15.49 -2.39 18.93
C GLY A 237 -15.19 -0.90 18.72
N ASN A 238 -13.98 -0.53 18.29
CA ASN A 238 -13.64 0.85 17.96
C ASN A 238 -14.23 1.21 16.58
N ARG A 239 -15.34 1.95 16.60
CA ARG A 239 -16.05 2.40 15.40
C ARG A 239 -15.21 3.26 14.47
N ALA A 240 -14.25 4.02 15.00
CA ALA A 240 -13.34 4.84 14.19
C ALA A 240 -12.41 3.95 13.36
N LEU A 241 -11.81 2.93 13.99
CA LEU A 241 -10.96 1.95 13.30
C LEU A 241 -11.74 1.14 12.25
N VAL A 242 -12.94 0.64 12.59
CA VAL A 242 -13.77 -0.13 11.64
C VAL A 242 -14.19 0.73 10.45
N SER A 243 -14.63 1.96 10.69
CA SER A 243 -14.97 2.91 9.62
C SER A 243 -13.75 3.23 8.76
N ALA A 244 -12.58 3.43 9.37
CA ALA A 244 -11.33 3.70 8.66
C ALA A 244 -10.93 2.52 7.77
N ILE A 245 -11.02 1.27 8.27
CA ILE A 245 -10.77 0.06 7.50
C ILE A 245 -11.71 -0.03 6.28
N GLY A 246 -13.00 0.26 6.46
CA GLY A 246 -13.97 0.30 5.36
C GLY A 246 -13.61 1.36 4.31
N VAL A 247 -13.27 2.57 4.75
CA VAL A 247 -12.87 3.67 3.86
C VAL A 247 -11.61 3.30 3.10
N VAL A 248 -10.64 2.70 3.78
CA VAL A 248 -9.37 2.24 3.22
C VAL A 248 -9.58 1.19 2.14
N LEU A 249 -10.44 0.20 2.39
CA LEU A 249 -10.76 -0.85 1.42
C LEU A 249 -11.37 -0.25 0.16
N LEU A 250 -12.35 0.65 0.31
CA LEU A 250 -13.02 1.31 -0.81
C LEU A 250 -12.08 2.24 -1.59
N PHE A 251 -11.32 3.08 -0.89
CA PHE A 251 -10.36 3.99 -1.50
C PHE A 251 -9.29 3.23 -2.30
N GLN A 252 -8.74 2.15 -1.72
CA GLN A 252 -7.73 1.37 -2.42
C GLN A 252 -8.29 0.57 -3.59
N SER A 253 -9.55 0.11 -3.51
CA SER A 253 -10.21 -0.59 -4.61
C SER A 253 -10.34 0.24 -5.88
N SER A 254 -10.62 1.53 -5.76
CA SER A 254 -10.64 2.40 -6.94
C SER A 254 -9.24 2.76 -7.40
N LEU A 255 -8.31 2.96 -6.46
CA LEU A 255 -6.95 3.38 -6.76
C LEU A 255 -6.20 2.33 -7.59
N GLY A 256 -6.15 1.07 -7.16
CA GLY A 256 -5.38 0.02 -7.82
C GLY A 256 -5.76 -0.19 -9.30
N GLY A 257 -7.07 -0.32 -9.57
CA GLY A 257 -7.57 -0.46 -10.93
C GLY A 257 -7.48 0.82 -11.76
N ALA A 258 -7.62 1.99 -11.14
CA ALA A 258 -7.51 3.26 -11.87
C ALA A 258 -6.09 3.51 -12.39
N TYR A 259 -5.06 3.25 -11.57
CA TYR A 259 -3.66 3.32 -12.02
C TYR A 259 -3.38 2.35 -13.16
N TYR A 260 -3.88 1.11 -13.07
CA TYR A 260 -3.70 0.10 -14.11
C TYR A 260 -4.36 0.53 -15.42
N LEU A 261 -5.68 0.80 -15.41
CA LEU A 261 -6.44 1.15 -16.60
C LEU A 261 -5.95 2.43 -17.26
N PHE A 262 -5.56 3.43 -16.47
CA PHE A 262 -4.98 4.66 -17.01
C PHE A 262 -3.61 4.41 -17.66
N THR A 263 -2.76 3.60 -17.03
CA THR A 263 -1.46 3.21 -17.61
C THR A 263 -1.64 2.47 -18.93
N THR A 264 -2.57 1.50 -18.97
CA THR A 264 -2.93 0.75 -20.18
C THR A 264 -3.45 1.68 -21.27
N TYR A 265 -4.31 2.65 -20.94
CA TYR A 265 -4.78 3.65 -21.91
C TYR A 265 -3.63 4.48 -22.49
N LEU A 266 -2.71 4.96 -21.66
CA LEU A 266 -1.57 5.74 -22.14
C LEU A 266 -0.69 4.91 -23.09
N GLN A 267 -0.43 3.65 -22.78
CA GLN A 267 0.47 2.81 -23.57
C GLN A 267 -0.22 2.25 -24.83
N ASP A 268 -1.40 1.65 -24.68
CA ASP A 268 -2.06 0.92 -25.76
C ASP A 268 -2.84 1.84 -26.71
N GLN A 269 -3.50 2.89 -26.18
CA GLN A 269 -4.32 3.80 -26.99
C GLN A 269 -3.53 5.05 -27.44
N LEU A 270 -2.76 5.66 -26.53
CA LEU A 270 -1.96 6.85 -26.86
C LEU A 270 -0.53 6.53 -27.33
N GLY A 271 -0.10 5.26 -27.32
CA GLY A 271 1.21 4.84 -27.81
C GLY A 271 2.39 5.31 -26.95
N TYR A 272 2.17 5.63 -25.68
CA TYR A 272 3.23 6.14 -24.81
C TYR A 272 4.22 5.02 -24.50
N ARG A 273 5.51 5.35 -24.56
CA ARG A 273 6.56 4.45 -24.02
C ARG A 273 6.40 4.33 -22.49
N PRO A 274 6.85 3.24 -21.85
CA PRO A 274 6.67 3.03 -20.41
C PRO A 274 7.12 4.21 -19.54
N LEU A 275 8.30 4.78 -19.82
CA LEU A 275 8.80 5.96 -19.10
C LEU A 275 7.90 7.19 -19.26
N ALA A 276 7.37 7.41 -20.47
CA ALA A 276 6.45 8.51 -20.75
C ALA A 276 5.11 8.30 -20.03
N ALA A 277 4.58 7.08 -20.03
CA ALA A 277 3.36 6.73 -19.32
C ALA A 277 3.49 6.97 -17.81
N VAL A 278 4.63 6.67 -17.20
CA VAL A 278 4.83 6.97 -15.78
C VAL A 278 5.03 8.46 -15.53
N SER A 279 5.70 9.19 -16.44
CA SER A 279 5.83 10.65 -16.33
C SER A 279 4.48 11.38 -16.35
N ALA A 280 3.47 10.79 -17.00
CA ALA A 280 2.11 11.32 -17.02
C ALA A 280 1.44 11.36 -15.62
N PHE A 281 1.94 10.60 -14.64
CA PHE A 281 1.46 10.64 -13.24
C PHE A 281 2.13 11.73 -12.40
N VAL A 282 3.14 12.43 -12.92
CA VAL A 282 3.86 13.49 -12.16
C VAL A 282 2.91 14.59 -11.70
N PRO A 283 2.00 15.15 -12.52
CA PRO A 283 1.06 16.18 -12.07
C PRO A 283 0.18 15.69 -10.92
N LEU A 284 -0.38 14.48 -11.05
CA LEU A 284 -1.16 13.85 -10.00
C LEU A 284 -0.37 13.72 -8.70
N THR A 285 0.89 13.29 -8.79
CA THR A 285 1.75 13.08 -7.64
C THR A 285 2.07 14.39 -6.93
N LEU A 286 2.44 15.44 -7.68
CA LEU A 286 2.74 16.76 -7.11
C LEU A 286 1.52 17.37 -6.41
N VAL A 287 0.34 17.24 -7.02
CA VAL A 287 -0.90 17.72 -6.42
C VAL A 287 -1.28 16.90 -5.19
N SER A 288 -1.15 15.58 -5.24
CA SER A 288 -1.39 14.71 -4.08
C SER A 288 -0.44 15.01 -2.92
N MET A 289 0.86 15.21 -3.20
CA MET A 289 1.84 15.60 -2.19
C MET A 289 1.50 16.94 -1.55
N THR A 290 1.16 17.96 -2.36
CA THR A 290 0.84 19.29 -1.85
C THR A 290 -0.47 19.30 -1.06
N ALA A 291 -1.49 18.60 -1.54
CA ALA A 291 -2.75 18.40 -0.82
C ALA A 291 -2.54 17.65 0.51
N SER A 292 -1.68 16.62 0.53
CA SER A 292 -1.31 15.91 1.75
C SER A 292 -0.60 16.83 2.75
N LEU A 293 0.45 17.55 2.31
CA LEU A 293 1.26 18.40 3.19
C LEU A 293 0.51 19.60 3.76
N LYS A 294 -0.28 20.28 2.92
CA LYS A 294 -0.90 21.56 3.26
C LYS A 294 -2.41 21.46 3.49
N GLY A 295 -3.09 20.59 2.75
CA GLY A 295 -4.54 20.47 2.74
C GLY A 295 -5.08 19.64 3.90
N THR A 296 -4.52 18.46 4.15
CA THR A 296 -5.12 17.49 5.08
C THR A 296 -5.19 18.01 6.51
N GLY A 297 -4.11 18.56 7.05
CA GLY A 297 -4.10 19.15 8.38
C GLY A 297 -5.07 20.32 8.54
N ALA A 298 -5.13 21.21 7.55
CA ALA A 298 -6.03 22.37 7.56
C ALA A 298 -7.51 21.94 7.46
N ALA A 299 -7.82 20.96 6.61
CA ALA A 299 -9.15 20.40 6.45
C ALA A 299 -9.62 19.69 7.73
N ILE A 300 -8.76 18.88 8.35
CA ILE A 300 -9.08 18.20 9.61
C ILE A 300 -9.28 19.20 10.74
N ALA A 301 -8.45 20.23 10.85
CA ALA A 301 -8.60 21.27 11.87
C ALA A 301 -9.90 22.07 11.70
N ARG A 302 -10.32 22.32 10.45
CA ARG A 302 -11.51 23.14 10.16
C ARG A 302 -12.83 22.35 10.19
N TRP A 303 -12.82 21.12 9.71
CA TRP A 303 -14.04 20.33 9.46
C TRP A 303 -14.06 18.97 10.18
N GLY A 304 -12.96 18.58 10.82
CA GLY A 304 -12.81 17.28 11.44
C GLY A 304 -12.45 16.16 10.45
N VAL A 305 -12.02 15.02 11.00
CA VAL A 305 -11.54 13.85 10.23
C VAL A 305 -12.64 13.28 9.33
N ARG A 306 -13.86 13.12 9.86
CA ARG A 306 -14.99 12.52 9.13
C ARG A 306 -15.36 13.31 7.88
N VAL A 307 -15.52 14.63 8.00
CA VAL A 307 -15.89 15.49 6.85
C VAL A 307 -14.75 15.53 5.84
N THR A 308 -13.50 15.60 6.31
CA THR A 308 -12.32 15.57 5.43
C THR A 308 -12.26 14.29 4.60
N LEU A 309 -12.54 13.12 5.20
CA LEU A 309 -12.61 11.86 4.48
C LEU A 309 -13.69 11.84 3.41
N VAL A 310 -14.90 12.34 3.71
CA VAL A 310 -15.99 12.43 2.72
C VAL A 310 -15.59 13.30 1.55
N VAL A 311 -15.16 14.53 1.84
CA VAL A 311 -14.79 15.51 0.81
C VAL A 311 -13.67 14.93 -0.05
N GLY A 312 -12.63 14.37 0.57
CA GLY A 312 -11.54 13.73 -0.15
C GLY A 312 -11.99 12.57 -1.04
N MET A 313 -12.87 11.69 -0.55
CA MET A 313 -13.40 10.57 -1.35
C MET A 313 -14.30 11.03 -2.50
N VAL A 314 -15.13 12.04 -2.28
CA VAL A 314 -15.97 12.65 -3.33
C VAL A 314 -15.09 13.26 -4.40
N VAL A 315 -14.12 14.10 -4.01
CA VAL A 315 -13.17 14.73 -4.92
C VAL A 315 -12.37 13.67 -5.68
N ASN A 316 -11.90 12.62 -5.01
CA ASN A 316 -11.19 11.50 -5.63
C ASN A 316 -12.07 10.81 -6.70
N GLY A 317 -13.31 10.47 -6.36
CA GLY A 317 -14.24 9.83 -7.29
C GLY A 317 -14.61 10.71 -8.48
N VAL A 318 -14.80 12.01 -8.27
CA VAL A 318 -15.02 13.00 -9.35
C VAL A 318 -13.79 13.08 -10.26
N GLY A 319 -12.59 13.10 -9.70
CA GLY A 319 -11.34 13.10 -10.48
C GLY A 319 -11.21 11.88 -11.38
N ILE A 320 -11.51 10.69 -10.84
CA ILE A 320 -11.53 9.44 -11.60
C ILE A 320 -12.62 9.47 -12.69
N ALA A 321 -13.80 10.00 -12.39
CA ALA A 321 -14.89 10.12 -13.37
C ALA A 321 -14.57 11.11 -14.50
N LEU A 322 -13.93 12.24 -14.19
CA LEU A 322 -13.43 13.19 -15.20
C LEU A 322 -12.36 12.56 -16.08
N LEU A 323 -11.45 11.78 -15.49
CA LEU A 323 -10.43 11.04 -16.22
C LEU A 323 -11.08 10.01 -17.16
N ALA A 324 -12.06 9.25 -16.67
CA ALA A 324 -12.83 8.30 -17.47
C ALA A 324 -13.54 8.98 -18.65
N ALA A 325 -14.19 10.13 -18.41
CA ALA A 325 -14.85 10.88 -19.47
C ALA A 325 -13.87 11.39 -20.53
N ALA A 326 -12.71 11.89 -20.11
CA ALA A 326 -11.66 12.33 -21.03
C ALA A 326 -11.07 11.18 -21.87
N MET A 327 -10.94 9.98 -21.30
CA MET A 327 -10.52 8.77 -22.02
C MET A 327 -11.55 8.32 -23.05
N ALA A 328 -12.85 8.58 -22.83
CA ALA A 328 -13.90 8.21 -23.77
C ALA A 328 -13.96 9.11 -25.02
N TRP A 329 -13.28 10.27 -24.99
CA TRP A 329 -13.28 11.25 -26.08
C TRP A 329 -12.02 11.15 -26.96
N ASP A 330 -11.18 10.13 -26.75
CA ASP A 330 -9.90 9.92 -27.45
C ASP A 330 -9.01 11.18 -27.51
N GLY A 331 -9.08 12.00 -26.46
CA GLY A 331 -8.32 13.24 -26.36
C GLY A 331 -6.86 13.04 -25.98
N GLY A 332 -6.01 13.98 -26.39
CA GLY A 332 -4.61 14.03 -25.95
C GLY A 332 -4.48 14.31 -24.44
N PHE A 333 -3.25 14.20 -23.92
CA PHE A 333 -2.92 14.32 -22.48
C PHE A 333 -3.52 15.56 -21.78
N TRP A 334 -3.65 16.68 -22.49
CA TRP A 334 -4.23 17.91 -21.94
C TRP A 334 -5.69 17.76 -21.50
N LEU A 335 -6.46 16.87 -22.13
CA LEU A 335 -7.84 16.59 -21.74
C LEU A 335 -7.91 15.71 -20.47
N LEU A 336 -6.86 14.92 -20.21
CA LEU A 336 -6.74 14.06 -19.02
C LEU A 336 -6.28 14.87 -17.78
N LEU A 337 -5.58 15.98 -18.00
CA LEU A 337 -4.94 16.75 -16.94
C LEU A 337 -5.93 17.23 -15.85
N PRO A 338 -7.11 17.80 -16.15
CA PRO A 338 -8.06 18.20 -15.11
C PRO A 338 -8.48 17.03 -14.20
N GLY A 339 -8.73 15.84 -14.79
CA GLY A 339 -9.06 14.63 -14.04
C GLY A 339 -7.92 14.20 -13.11
N LEU A 340 -6.67 14.23 -13.60
CA LEU A 340 -5.48 13.92 -12.81
C LEU A 340 -5.26 14.89 -11.64
N LEU A 341 -5.48 16.19 -11.85
CA LEU A 341 -5.33 17.18 -10.79
C LEU A 341 -6.40 16.97 -9.70
N VAL A 342 -7.66 16.81 -10.09
CA VAL A 342 -8.76 16.58 -9.14
C VAL A 342 -8.58 15.26 -8.38
N TRP A 343 -8.16 14.20 -9.08
CA TRP A 343 -7.84 12.92 -8.46
C TRP A 343 -6.68 13.06 -7.45
N GLY A 344 -5.62 13.79 -7.81
CA GLY A 344 -4.50 14.10 -6.93
C GLY A 344 -4.94 14.82 -5.65
N ILE A 345 -5.81 15.83 -5.73
CA ILE A 345 -6.34 16.56 -4.56
C ILE A 345 -7.08 15.59 -3.63
N GLY A 346 -8.03 14.83 -4.18
CA GLY A 346 -8.83 13.88 -3.41
C GLY A 346 -7.96 12.82 -2.73
N GLY A 347 -7.04 12.21 -3.49
CA GLY A 347 -6.13 11.20 -2.95
C GLY A 347 -5.19 11.76 -1.87
N GLY A 348 -4.65 12.97 -2.06
CA GLY A 348 -3.78 13.62 -1.07
C GLY A 348 -4.49 14.00 0.23
N LEU A 349 -5.79 14.33 0.17
CA LEU A 349 -6.60 14.60 1.35
C LEU A 349 -7.01 13.32 2.07
N THR A 350 -7.51 12.32 1.32
CA THR A 350 -8.02 11.08 1.89
C THR A 350 -6.90 10.22 2.48
N PHE A 351 -5.76 10.09 1.80
CA PHE A 351 -4.74 9.13 2.20
C PHE A 351 -4.24 9.31 3.64
N PRO A 352 -3.78 10.49 4.08
CA PRO A 352 -3.34 10.67 5.47
C PRO A 352 -4.53 10.67 6.45
N ALA A 353 -5.69 11.21 6.05
CA ALA A 353 -6.87 11.26 6.90
C ALA A 353 -7.37 9.85 7.28
N MET A 354 -7.20 8.85 6.42
CA MET A 354 -7.53 7.46 6.72
C MET A 354 -6.67 6.90 7.87
N PHE A 355 -5.38 7.21 7.90
CA PHE A 355 -4.49 6.77 8.97
C PHE A 355 -4.70 7.55 10.26
N VAL A 356 -5.07 8.84 10.18
CA VAL A 356 -5.52 9.61 11.35
C VAL A 356 -6.75 8.94 11.96
N ALA A 357 -7.74 8.57 11.13
CA ALA A 357 -8.94 7.89 11.59
C ALA A 357 -8.65 6.51 12.19
N ALA A 358 -7.79 5.72 11.53
CA ALA A 358 -7.41 4.38 11.99
C ALA A 358 -6.65 4.39 13.33
N ALA A 359 -5.83 5.42 13.57
CA ALA A 359 -5.07 5.55 14.81
C ALA A 359 -5.90 6.12 15.98
N SER A 360 -7.09 6.67 15.71
CA SER A 360 -7.90 7.40 16.70
C SER A 360 -8.53 6.46 17.72
N GLY A 361 -8.28 6.72 19.02
CA GLY A 361 -8.87 5.92 20.10
C GLY A 361 -8.33 4.49 20.21
N VAL A 362 -7.17 4.22 19.62
CA VAL A 362 -6.44 2.96 19.75
C VAL A 362 -5.32 3.14 20.77
N ALA A 363 -5.21 2.22 21.73
CA ALA A 363 -4.18 2.28 22.76
C ALA A 363 -2.77 2.17 22.14
N ASP A 364 -1.78 2.86 22.72
CA ASP A 364 -0.38 2.85 22.25
C ASP A 364 0.18 1.43 22.01
N ALA A 365 -0.20 0.48 22.88
CA ALA A 365 0.24 -0.92 22.81
C ALA A 365 -0.43 -1.76 21.71
N GLU A 366 -1.38 -1.19 20.97
CA GLU A 366 -2.10 -1.84 19.86
C GLU A 366 -2.01 -1.05 18.55
N GLN A 367 -1.21 0.02 18.52
CA GLN A 367 -1.03 0.86 17.32
C GLN A 367 -0.39 0.06 16.17
N GLY A 368 0.50 -0.89 16.47
CA GLY A 368 1.14 -1.77 15.49
C GLY A 368 0.12 -2.69 14.82
N VAL A 369 -0.72 -3.39 15.60
CA VAL A 369 -1.79 -4.25 15.06
C VAL A 369 -2.85 -3.44 14.31
N ALA A 370 -3.29 -2.28 14.81
CA ALA A 370 -4.26 -1.43 14.11
C ALA A 370 -3.72 -0.91 12.76
N SER A 371 -2.43 -0.54 12.74
CA SER A 371 -1.73 -0.14 11.50
C SER A 371 -1.62 -1.30 10.53
N ALA A 372 -1.25 -2.49 11.01
CA ALA A 372 -1.16 -3.70 10.19
C ALA A 372 -2.52 -4.11 9.60
N LEU A 373 -3.61 -4.05 10.36
CA LEU A 373 -4.97 -4.25 9.87
C LEU A 373 -5.29 -3.26 8.75
N THR A 374 -5.03 -1.97 8.98
CA THR A 374 -5.28 -0.90 8.02
C THR A 374 -4.52 -1.13 6.71
N THR A 375 -3.22 -1.42 6.77
CA THR A 375 -2.41 -1.71 5.58
C THR A 375 -2.81 -3.02 4.90
N THR A 376 -3.21 -4.03 5.66
CA THR A 376 -3.72 -5.29 5.07
C THR A 376 -5.01 -5.03 4.29
N SER A 377 -5.92 -4.24 4.85
CA SER A 377 -7.12 -3.79 4.15
C SER A 377 -6.80 -2.97 2.90
N GLN A 378 -5.70 -2.20 2.90
CA GLN A 378 -5.25 -1.51 1.70
C GLN A 378 -4.90 -2.46 0.56
N GLN A 379 -4.18 -3.55 0.86
CA GLN A 379 -3.77 -4.52 -0.14
C GLN A 379 -4.95 -5.33 -0.66
N VAL A 380 -5.80 -5.81 0.24
CA VAL A 380 -7.02 -6.55 -0.11
C VAL A 380 -7.94 -5.67 -0.96
N GLY A 381 -8.18 -4.43 -0.54
CA GLY A 381 -8.99 -3.47 -1.29
C GLY A 381 -8.44 -3.21 -2.69
N GLY A 382 -7.14 -2.91 -2.80
CA GLY A 382 -6.48 -2.67 -4.08
C GLY A 382 -6.58 -3.83 -5.06
N ALA A 383 -6.37 -5.05 -4.58
CA ALA A 383 -6.42 -6.24 -5.42
C ALA A 383 -7.85 -6.63 -5.83
N MET A 384 -8.81 -6.56 -4.90
CA MET A 384 -10.23 -6.78 -5.22
C MET A 384 -10.73 -5.77 -6.24
N GLY A 385 -10.40 -4.49 -6.04
CA GLY A 385 -10.79 -3.42 -6.95
C GLY A 385 -10.19 -3.57 -8.35
N LEU A 386 -8.89 -3.90 -8.43
CA LEU A 386 -8.24 -4.21 -9.71
C LEU A 386 -8.95 -5.36 -10.44
N ALA A 387 -9.23 -6.46 -9.76
CA ALA A 387 -9.89 -7.62 -10.37
C ALA A 387 -11.30 -7.27 -10.89
N VAL A 388 -12.10 -6.55 -10.10
CA VAL A 388 -13.45 -6.12 -10.50
C VAL A 388 -13.39 -5.14 -11.67
N LEU A 389 -12.48 -4.15 -11.64
CA LEU A 389 -12.35 -3.15 -12.68
C LEU A 389 -11.82 -3.75 -14.00
N ILE A 390 -10.90 -4.71 -13.95
CA ILE A 390 -10.46 -5.45 -15.15
C ILE A 390 -11.61 -6.29 -15.72
N ALA A 391 -12.34 -7.02 -14.87
CA ALA A 391 -13.47 -7.81 -15.31
C ALA A 391 -14.53 -6.94 -15.99
N LEU A 392 -14.85 -5.77 -15.41
CA LEU A 392 -15.74 -4.77 -16.01
C LEU A 392 -15.18 -4.21 -17.31
N ALA A 393 -13.88 -3.88 -17.37
CA ALA A 393 -13.25 -3.35 -18.57
C ALA A 393 -13.24 -4.36 -19.74
N GLY A 394 -13.18 -5.66 -19.43
CA GLY A 394 -13.31 -6.75 -20.40
C GLY A 394 -14.74 -7.02 -20.87
N THR A 395 -15.74 -6.35 -20.30
CA THR A 395 -17.12 -6.37 -20.81
C THR A 395 -17.36 -5.20 -21.78
N GLY A 396 -18.60 -5.04 -22.28
CA GLY A 396 -18.99 -3.92 -23.15
C GLY A 396 -18.84 -2.50 -22.55
N PHE A 397 -18.44 -2.37 -21.27
CA PHE A 397 -18.17 -1.09 -20.62
C PHE A 397 -16.82 -0.46 -21.02
N GLY A 398 -15.82 -1.26 -21.42
CA GLY A 398 -14.47 -0.78 -21.71
C GLY A 398 -13.75 -0.16 -20.50
N ALA A 399 -12.49 0.27 -20.70
CA ALA A 399 -11.65 0.82 -19.64
C ALA A 399 -12.23 2.10 -19.01
N ALA A 400 -12.77 3.01 -19.83
CA ALA A 400 -13.39 4.24 -19.37
C ALA A 400 -14.66 3.98 -18.52
N GLY A 401 -15.54 3.07 -18.97
CA GLY A 401 -16.74 2.70 -18.23
C GLY A 401 -16.40 2.04 -16.88
N ALA A 402 -15.41 1.16 -16.86
CA ALA A 402 -14.95 0.54 -15.61
C ALA A 402 -14.42 1.60 -14.62
N LEU A 403 -13.58 2.53 -15.07
CA LEU A 403 -13.08 3.65 -14.27
C LEU A 403 -14.23 4.50 -13.68
N ALA A 404 -15.24 4.83 -14.49
CA ALA A 404 -16.39 5.60 -14.04
C ALA A 404 -17.17 4.89 -12.92
N VAL A 405 -17.38 3.57 -13.04
CA VAL A 405 -18.00 2.74 -11.99
C VAL A 405 -17.17 2.75 -10.71
N GLY A 406 -15.84 2.61 -10.81
CA GLY A 406 -14.94 2.69 -9.66
C GLY A 406 -14.95 4.06 -8.97
N GLY A 407 -15.00 5.14 -9.75
CA GLY A 407 -15.17 6.50 -9.26
C GLY A 407 -16.48 6.68 -8.48
N LEU A 408 -17.60 6.25 -9.07
CA LEU A 408 -18.92 6.29 -8.43
C LEU A 408 -18.97 5.46 -7.14
N ALA A 409 -18.42 4.25 -7.15
CA ALA A 409 -18.33 3.40 -5.96
C ALA A 409 -17.55 4.08 -4.82
N THR A 410 -16.51 4.85 -5.16
CA THR A 410 -15.75 5.63 -4.17
C THR A 410 -16.59 6.77 -3.59
N VAL A 411 -17.33 7.51 -4.43
CA VAL A 411 -18.21 8.60 -3.98
C VAL A 411 -19.31 8.05 -3.06
N VAL A 412 -20.04 7.03 -3.53
CA VAL A 412 -21.15 6.42 -2.79
C VAL A 412 -20.65 5.77 -1.52
N GLY A 413 -19.56 5.02 -1.60
CA GLY A 413 -18.92 4.38 -0.46
C GLY A 413 -18.49 5.37 0.63
N GLY A 414 -17.85 6.47 0.23
CA GLY A 414 -17.45 7.53 1.14
C GLY A 414 -18.63 8.21 1.81
N ALA A 415 -19.71 8.46 1.07
CA ALA A 415 -20.95 8.98 1.63
C ALA A 415 -21.60 7.98 2.60
N VAL A 416 -21.72 6.70 2.23
CA VAL A 416 -22.36 5.67 3.08
C VAL A 416 -21.57 5.44 4.36
N LEU A 417 -20.24 5.36 4.31
CA LEU A 417 -19.42 5.16 5.52
C LEU A 417 -19.41 6.40 6.41
N ALA A 418 -19.56 7.58 5.84
CA ALA A 418 -19.63 8.80 6.61
C ALA A 418 -21.03 9.24 7.01
N PHE A 419 -22.10 8.63 6.51
CA PHE A 419 -23.48 8.87 6.95
C PHE A 419 -24.14 7.63 7.58
N GLY A 420 -23.45 6.49 7.57
CA GLY A 420 -23.79 5.29 8.33
C GLY A 420 -23.98 5.64 9.80
N LYS A 421 -25.20 5.43 10.28
CA LYS A 421 -25.69 6.00 11.54
C LYS A 421 -24.84 5.60 12.75
N ASN A 422 -24.44 6.63 13.51
CA ASN A 422 -24.13 6.52 14.94
C ASN A 422 -25.43 6.22 15.72
N LYS A 423 -25.95 5.00 15.60
CA LYS A 423 -26.91 4.49 16.58
C LYS A 423 -26.20 3.60 17.60
#